data_AF-A0A968WHG0-F1
#
_entry.id   AF-A0A968WHG0-F1
#
_cell.length_a   1.000
_cell.length_b   1.000
_cell.length_c   1.000
_cell.angle_alpha   90.00
_cell.angle_beta   90.00
_cell.angle_gamma   90.00
#
_symmetry.space_group_name_H-M   'P 1'
#
loop_
_entity.id
_entity.type
_entity.pdbx_description
1 polymer ?
#
loop_
_entity_poly.entity_id
_entity_poly.type
_entity_poly.pdbx_seq_one_letter_code
_entity_poly.pdbx_strand_id
1 'polypeptide(L)'
;MCLIRIVSFVVLLGSVSVAGAQDSRKVDSLKAVLGKSENADKFDVLFKLFVAHIEKDNQSALKYSDEAYQVAFALGDSARIVKAGRAKDTR
;
A
#
# COMPACT_ATOMS: atom_id res chain seq x y z
N MET A 1 32.10 27.70 -32.18
CA MET A 1 32.18 26.87 -30.96
C MET A 1 31.34 27.49 -29.82
N CYS A 2 30.02 27.63 -29.99
CA CYS A 2 29.14 28.21 -28.94
C CYS A 2 27.81 27.44 -28.75
N LEU A 3 27.39 26.63 -29.72
CA LEU A 3 26.08 25.95 -29.69
C LEU A 3 26.06 24.61 -28.92
N ILE A 4 27.21 23.97 -28.71
CA ILE A 4 27.28 22.63 -28.07
C ILE A 4 27.07 22.72 -26.53
N ARG A 5 27.31 23.89 -25.92
CA ARG A 5 27.15 24.08 -24.46
C ARG A 5 25.70 24.26 -24.01
N ILE A 6 24.78 24.64 -24.90
CA ILE A 6 23.38 24.88 -24.55
C ILE A 6 22.59 23.57 -24.46
N VAL A 7 22.93 22.60 -25.32
CA VAL A 7 22.25 21.28 -25.38
C VAL A 7 22.48 20.46 -24.10
N SER A 8 23.60 20.68 -23.41
CA SER A 8 23.96 19.90 -22.22
C SER A 8 23.17 20.30 -20.95
N PHE A 9 22.45 21.43 -20.95
CA PHE A 9 21.75 21.92 -19.76
C PHE A 9 20.28 21.48 -19.70
N VAL A 10 19.68 21.10 -20.84
CA VAL A 10 18.24 20.78 -20.92
C VAL A 10 17.94 19.31 -20.54
N VAL A 11 18.94 18.43 -20.55
CA VAL A 11 18.76 16.99 -20.29
C VAL A 11 18.56 16.65 -18.80
N LEU A 12 18.82 17.57 -17.88
CA LEU A 12 18.74 17.32 -16.42
C LEU A 12 17.37 17.61 -15.79
N LEU A 13 16.39 18.15 -16.54
CA LEU A 13 15.07 18.50 -16.01
C LEU A 13 14.00 17.40 -16.17
N GLY A 14 14.35 16.24 -16.74
CA GLY A 14 13.38 15.20 -17.11
C GLY A 14 13.09 14.10 -16.08
N SER A 15 13.73 14.09 -14.91
CA SER A 15 13.73 12.92 -14.01
C SER A 15 12.82 13.02 -12.79
N VAL A 16 11.97 14.05 -12.69
CA VAL A 16 11.08 14.20 -11.53
C VAL A 16 9.68 13.73 -11.93
N SER A 17 9.17 12.70 -11.22
CA SER A 17 7.74 12.35 -11.06
C SER A 17 7.25 11.01 -11.62
N VAL A 18 7.95 9.90 -11.36
CA VAL A 18 7.34 8.55 -11.48
C VAL A 18 7.42 7.73 -10.17
N ALA A 19 7.64 8.38 -9.02
CA ALA A 19 7.61 7.67 -7.73
C ALA A 19 6.19 7.24 -7.30
N GLY A 20 5.12 7.89 -7.81
CA GLY A 20 3.73 7.57 -7.43
C GLY A 20 3.11 6.40 -8.19
N ALA A 21 3.53 6.14 -9.43
CA ALA A 21 2.87 5.16 -10.30
C ALA A 21 3.13 3.70 -9.90
N GLN A 22 4.27 3.42 -9.25
CA GLN A 22 4.60 2.07 -8.78
C GLN A 22 3.70 1.60 -7.63
N ASP A 23 3.33 2.50 -6.71
CA ASP A 23 2.46 2.16 -5.58
C ASP A 23 1.01 1.90 -6.00
N SER A 24 0.48 2.69 -6.94
CA SER A 24 -0.87 2.48 -7.47
C SER A 24 -1.03 1.09 -8.09
N ARG A 25 -0.03 0.64 -8.88
CA ARG A 25 -0.05 -0.71 -9.48
C ARG A 25 -0.06 -1.82 -8.44
N LYS A 26 0.67 -1.63 -7.33
CA LYS A 26 0.71 -2.59 -6.21
C LYS A 26 -0.64 -2.66 -5.50
N VAL A 27 -1.27 -1.52 -5.24
CA VAL A 27 -2.61 -1.44 -4.64
C VAL A 27 -3.65 -2.11 -5.54
N ASP A 28 -3.62 -1.84 -6.85
CA ASP A 28 -4.55 -2.43 -7.80
C ASP A 28 -4.39 -3.95 -7.88
N SER A 29 -3.14 -4.44 -7.88
CA SER A 29 -2.86 -5.88 -7.82
C SER A 29 -3.36 -6.49 -6.52
N LEU A 30 -3.18 -5.82 -5.38
CA LEU A 30 -3.65 -6.32 -4.09
C LEU A 30 -5.18 -6.39 -4.03
N LYS A 31 -5.88 -5.39 -4.58
CA LYS A 31 -7.36 -5.40 -4.67
C LYS A 31 -7.87 -6.54 -5.57
N ALA A 32 -7.19 -6.81 -6.68
CA ALA A 32 -7.54 -7.92 -7.56
C ALA A 32 -7.38 -9.29 -6.88
N VAL A 33 -6.34 -9.45 -6.05
CA VAL A 33 -6.12 -10.67 -5.26
C VAL A 33 -7.13 -10.76 -4.11
N LEU A 34 -7.49 -9.63 -3.49
CA LEU A 34 -8.43 -9.59 -2.37
C LEU A 34 -9.79 -10.23 -2.72
N GLY A 35 -10.28 -9.96 -3.94
CA GLY A 35 -11.54 -10.55 -4.43
C GLY A 35 -11.49 -12.07 -4.64
N LYS A 36 -10.29 -12.67 -4.62
CA LYS A 36 -10.07 -14.12 -4.82
C LYS A 36 -9.54 -14.82 -3.57
N SER A 37 -9.05 -14.07 -2.58
CA SER A 37 -8.45 -14.61 -1.37
C SER A 37 -9.52 -14.93 -0.32
N GLU A 38 -9.42 -16.10 0.29
CA GLU A 38 -10.25 -16.51 1.43
C GLU A 38 -9.40 -16.67 2.69
N ASN A 39 -10.06 -16.65 3.85
CA ASN A 39 -9.46 -17.04 5.13
C ASN A 39 -8.12 -16.33 5.43
N ALA A 40 -7.06 -17.11 5.69
CA ALA A 40 -5.76 -16.59 6.11
C ALA A 40 -5.09 -15.72 5.04
N ASP A 41 -5.24 -16.04 3.76
CA ASP A 41 -4.65 -15.24 2.68
C ASP A 41 -5.32 -13.86 2.58
N LYS A 42 -6.62 -13.80 2.88
CA LYS A 42 -7.38 -12.55 2.91
C LYS A 42 -6.83 -11.58 3.95
N PHE A 43 -6.46 -12.08 5.13
CA PHE A 43 -5.79 -11.25 6.16
C PHE A 43 -4.50 -10.63 5.62
N ASP A 44 -3.63 -11.42 5.00
CA ASP A 44 -2.33 -10.95 4.56
C ASP A 44 -2.45 -9.92 3.43
N VAL A 45 -3.44 -10.06 2.55
CA VAL A 45 -3.75 -9.07 1.50
C VAL A 45 -4.29 -7.77 2.10
N LEU A 46 -5.24 -7.86 3.04
CA LEU A 46 -5.79 -6.69 3.74
C LEU A 46 -4.72 -5.94 4.54
N PHE A 47 -3.84 -6.67 5.22
CA PHE A 47 -2.75 -6.07 5.99
C PHE A 47 -1.73 -5.37 5.07
N LYS A 48 -1.45 -5.94 3.88
CA LYS A 48 -0.61 -5.28 2.87
C LYS A 48 -1.26 -4.01 2.31
N LEU A 49 -2.59 -4.00 2.14
CA LEU A 49 -3.33 -2.80 1.74
C LEU A 49 -3.29 -1.74 2.83
N PHE A 50 -3.46 -2.10 4.10
CA PHE A 50 -3.25 -1.18 5.23
C PHE A 50 -1.87 -0.50 5.15
N VAL A 51 -0.79 -1.28 5.03
CA VAL A 51 0.57 -0.74 4.93
C VAL A 51 0.74 0.17 3.71
N ALA A 52 0.12 -0.16 2.58
CA ALA A 52 0.20 0.67 1.37
C ALA A 52 -0.55 2.01 1.50
N HIS A 53 -1.53 2.08 2.39
CA HIS A 53 -2.36 3.27 2.60
C HIS A 53 -1.99 4.08 3.84
N ILE A 54 -1.21 3.54 4.79
CA ILE A 54 -0.93 4.20 6.08
C ILE A 54 -0.27 5.58 5.97
N GLU A 55 0.51 5.83 4.92
CA GLU A 55 1.20 7.12 4.72
C GLU A 55 0.44 8.08 3.80
N LYS A 56 -0.58 7.59 3.08
CA LYS A 56 -1.22 8.32 1.98
C LYS A 56 -2.70 8.59 2.21
N ASP A 57 -3.39 7.66 2.87
CA ASP A 57 -4.82 7.70 3.11
C ASP A 57 -5.15 6.92 4.40
N ASN A 58 -5.12 7.64 5.52
CA ASN A 58 -5.37 7.07 6.84
C ASN A 58 -6.79 6.49 6.97
N GLN A 59 -7.77 7.01 6.22
CA GLN A 59 -9.13 6.46 6.25
C GLN A 59 -9.19 5.10 5.56
N SER A 60 -8.60 4.98 4.37
CA SER A 60 -8.49 3.68 3.69
C SER A 60 -7.65 2.70 4.48
N ALA A 61 -6.54 3.15 5.09
CA ALA A 61 -5.71 2.32 5.95
C ALA A 61 -6.53 1.76 7.12
N LEU A 62 -7.23 2.63 7.86
CA LEU A 62 -8.05 2.22 8.98
C LEU A 62 -9.09 1.18 8.55
N LYS A 63 -9.78 1.40 7.44
CA LYS A 63 -10.75 0.45 6.88
C LYS A 63 -10.12 -0.92 6.62
N TYR A 64 -8.96 -0.97 5.95
CA TYR A 64 -8.28 -2.24 5.69
C TYR A 64 -7.78 -2.92 6.96
N SER A 65 -7.36 -2.17 7.97
CA SER A 65 -6.97 -2.73 9.28
C SER A 65 -8.17 -3.31 10.05
N ASP A 66 -9.34 -2.65 9.98
CA ASP A 66 -10.59 -3.16 10.56
C ASP A 66 -11.04 -4.45 9.87
N GLU A 67 -11.02 -4.48 8.53
CA GLU A 67 -11.33 -5.70 7.78
C GLU A 67 -10.35 -6.83 8.10
N ALA A 68 -9.05 -6.53 8.22
CA ALA A 68 -8.05 -7.53 8.62
C ALA A 68 -8.31 -8.07 10.04
N TYR A 69 -8.68 -7.19 10.98
CA TYR A 69 -9.04 -7.57 12.33
C TYR A 69 -10.23 -8.53 12.35
N GLN A 70 -11.29 -8.24 11.59
CA GLN A 70 -12.47 -9.10 11.51
C GLN A 70 -12.13 -10.49 10.93
N VAL A 71 -11.28 -10.54 9.90
CA VAL A 71 -10.81 -11.82 9.34
C VAL A 71 -10.00 -12.60 10.38
N ALA A 72 -9.07 -11.94 11.07
CA ALA A 72 -8.28 -12.61 12.12
C ALA A 72 -9.16 -13.14 13.27
N PHE A 73 -10.17 -12.37 13.66
CA PHE A 73 -11.16 -12.76 14.67
C PHE A 73 -11.97 -13.98 14.22
N ALA A 74 -12.46 -13.97 12.98
CA ALA A 74 -13.20 -15.10 12.40
C ALA A 74 -12.36 -16.38 12.30
N LEU A 75 -11.05 -16.25 12.07
CA LEU A 75 -10.11 -17.38 12.03
C LEU A 75 -9.67 -17.89 13.41
N GLY A 76 -9.96 -17.13 14.48
CA GLY A 76 -9.45 -17.44 15.82
C GLY A 76 -7.92 -17.30 15.96
N ASP A 77 -7.26 -16.60 15.02
CA ASP A 77 -5.80 -16.41 15.04
C ASP A 77 -5.44 -15.24 15.96
N SER A 78 -5.15 -15.56 17.22
CA SER A 78 -4.83 -14.59 18.27
C SER A 78 -3.63 -13.70 17.93
N ALA A 79 -2.61 -14.23 17.23
CA ALA A 79 -1.45 -13.45 16.83
C ALA A 79 -1.83 -12.39 15.79
N ARG A 80 -2.66 -12.76 14.81
CA ARG A 80 -3.17 -11.84 13.77
C ARG A 80 -4.15 -10.82 14.33
N ILE A 81 -4.96 -11.19 15.33
CA ILE A 81 -5.87 -10.27 16.04
C ILE A 81 -5.06 -9.16 16.71
N VAL A 82 -4.03 -9.51 17.49
CA VAL A 82 -3.19 -8.51 18.17
C VAL A 82 -2.45 -7.63 17.15
N LYS A 83 -1.94 -8.22 16.07
CA LYS A 83 -1.25 -7.48 15.01
C LYS A 83 -2.16 -6.45 14.32
N ALA A 84 -3.39 -6.84 13.96
CA ALA A 84 -4.35 -5.93 13.36
C ALA A 84 -4.89 -4.90 14.36
N GLY A 85 -5.05 -5.27 15.63
CA GLY A 85 -5.45 -4.34 16.70
C GLY A 85 -4.42 -3.21 16.88
N ARG A 86 -3.13 -3.54 16.91
CA ARG A 86 -2.06 -2.52 16.98
C ARG A 86 -2.04 -1.60 15.76
N ALA A 87 -2.30 -2.15 14.57
CA ALA A 87 -2.40 -1.37 13.35
C ALA A 87 -3.53 -0.34 13.41
N LYS A 88 -4.67 -0.69 14.03
CA LYS A 88 -5.80 0.21 14.26
C LYS A 88 -5.48 1.35 15.23
N ASP A 89 -4.68 1.07 16.27
CA ASP A 89 -4.31 2.03 17.31
C ASP A 89 -3.25 3.06 16.87
N THR A 90 -2.64 2.91 15.67
CA THR A 90 -1.59 3.80 15.16
C THR A 90 -2.16 5.13 14.61
N ARG A 91 -3.17 5.70 15.27
CA ARG A 91 -3.90 6.90 14.85
C ARG A 91 -3.28 8.20 15.36
#